data_AF-A0A8T3LHG5-F1
#
_entry.id   AF-A0A8T3LHG5-F1
#
_cell.length_a   1.000
_cell.length_b   1.000
_cell.length_c   1.000
_cell.angle_alpha   90.00
_cell.angle_beta   90.00
_cell.angle_gamma   90.00
#
_symmetry.space_group_name_H-M   'P 1'
#
loop_
_entity.id
_entity.type
_entity.pdbx_description
1 polymer ?
#
loop_
_entity_poly.entity_id
_entity_poly.type
_entity_poly.pdbx_seq_one_letter_code
_entity_poly.pdbx_strand_id
1 'polypeptide(L)' 'AAAFYEPINGTRQLDVAVQRITTLRENMNTVYEQKTECASFDVMNKQGSMKDVLDFICA' A
#
# COMPACT_ATOMS: atom_id res chain seq x y z
N ALA A 1 6.43 3.32 8.08
CA ALA A 1 7.28 2.93 9.23
C ALA A 1 6.60 1.88 10.11
N ALA A 2 5.43 2.18 10.71
CA ALA A 2 4.76 1.25 11.64
C ALA A 2 4.46 -0.14 11.06
N ALA A 3 4.05 -0.23 9.78
CA ALA A 3 3.81 -1.52 9.09
C ALA A 3 5.03 -2.45 9.04
N PHE A 4 6.22 -1.92 9.30
CA PHE A 4 7.51 -2.61 9.23
C PHE A 4 8.25 -2.60 10.57
N TYR A 5 7.53 -2.37 11.67
CA TYR A 5 8.10 -2.43 13.01
C TYR A 5 8.77 -3.78 13.28
N GLU A 6 8.09 -4.87 12.89
CA GLU A 6 8.72 -6.18 12.83
C GLU A 6 9.51 -6.35 11.53
N PRO A 7 10.76 -6.84 11.59
CA PRO A 7 11.57 -7.10 10.39
C PRO A 7 10.87 -8.05 9.40
N ILE A 8 11.09 -7.81 8.11
CA ILE A 8 10.62 -8.70 7.04
C ILE A 8 11.75 -9.68 6.70
N ASN A 9 11.49 -10.97 6.89
CA ASN A 9 12.45 -12.04 6.67
C ASN A 9 12.05 -12.93 5.48
N GLY A 10 13.00 -13.74 4.99
CA GLY A 10 12.77 -14.70 3.89
C GLY A 10 13.04 -14.10 2.50
N THR A 11 12.64 -14.82 1.45
CA THR A 11 12.94 -14.47 0.05
C THR A 11 11.86 -13.62 -0.63
N ARG A 12 10.67 -13.52 -0.05
CA ARG A 12 9.50 -12.79 -0.60
C ARG A 12 9.30 -11.42 0.07
N GLN A 13 10.39 -10.73 0.39
CA GLN A 13 10.34 -9.54 1.25
C GLN A 13 9.48 -8.42 0.64
N LEU A 14 9.54 -8.25 -0.69
CA LEU A 14 8.76 -7.23 -1.39
C LEU A 14 7.24 -7.50 -1.30
N ASP A 15 6.80 -8.72 -1.59
CA ASP A 15 5.38 -9.10 -1.48
C ASP A 15 4.86 -8.89 -0.05
N VAL A 16 5.64 -9.31 0.95
CA VAL A 16 5.29 -9.16 2.37
C VAL A 16 5.25 -7.67 2.76
N ALA A 17 6.16 -6.86 2.23
CA ALA A 17 6.16 -5.42 2.49
C ALA A 17 4.90 -4.74 1.96
N VAL A 18 4.52 -5.04 0.71
CA VAL A 18 3.30 -4.51 0.08
C VAL A 18 2.05 -4.96 0.84
N GLN A 19 1.99 -6.23 1.25
CA GLN A 19 0.86 -6.72 2.03
C GLN A 19 0.74 -5.98 3.37
N ARG A 20 1.83 -5.87 4.15
CA ARG A 20 1.80 -5.25 5.48
C ARG A 20 1.40 -3.77 5.44
N ILE A 21 1.91 -3.00 4.48
CA ILE A 21 1.52 -1.58 4.36
C ILE A 21 0.06 -1.42 3.93
N THR A 22 -0.42 -2.30 3.06
CA THR A 22 -1.82 -2.32 2.60
C THR A 22 -2.77 -2.62 3.75
N THR A 23 -2.47 -3.67 4.53
CA THR A 23 -3.25 -4.04 5.73
C THR A 23 -3.24 -2.94 6.78
N LEU A 24 -2.11 -2.29 7.04
CA LEU A 24 -2.07 -1.19 8.01
C LEU A 24 -2.99 -0.03 7.59
N ARG A 25 -2.95 0.37 6.31
CA ARG A 25 -3.82 1.41 5.77
C ARG A 25 -5.30 1.05 5.91
N GLU A 26 -5.67 -0.19 5.60
CA GLU A 26 -7.05 -0.67 5.74
C GLU A 26 -7.50 -0.65 7.21
N ASN A 27 -6.65 -1.13 8.12
CA ASN A 27 -6.92 -1.07 9.56
C ASN A 27 -7.10 0.37 10.05
N MET A 28 -6.28 1.31 9.59
CA MET A 28 -6.43 2.73 9.92
C MET A 28 -7.76 3.28 9.41
N ASN A 29 -8.12 2.99 8.15
CA ASN A 29 -9.41 3.40 7.59
C ASN A 29 -10.59 2.85 8.41
N THR A 30 -10.53 1.59 8.84
CA THR A 30 -11.58 0.99 9.70
C THR A 30 -11.63 1.65 11.08
N VAL A 31 -10.50 1.77 11.78
CA VAL A 31 -10.44 2.29 13.15
C VAL A 31 -10.87 3.76 13.22
N TYR A 32 -10.49 4.56 12.23
CA TYR A 32 -10.81 5.99 12.17
C TYR A 32 -12.09 6.29 11.40
N GLU A 33 -12.83 5.27 10.95
CA GLU A 33 -14.02 5.43 10.10
C GLU A 33 -13.76 6.30 8.85
N GLN A 34 -12.53 6.23 8.34
CA GLN A 34 -12.09 7.01 7.18
C GLN A 34 -12.22 6.19 5.91
N LYS A 35 -12.62 6.86 4.84
CA LYS A 35 -12.57 6.32 3.48
C LYS A 35 -11.58 7.14 2.66
N THR A 36 -10.30 6.99 3.00
CA THR A 36 -9.21 7.68 2.31
C THR A 36 -9.13 7.16 0.88
N GLU A 37 -9.31 8.06 -0.09
CA GLU A 37 -9.06 7.73 -1.49
C GLU A 37 -7.59 7.37 -1.70
N CYS A 38 -7.34 6.42 -2.59
CA CYS A 38 -6.00 5.95 -2.86
C CYS A 38 -5.88 5.50 -4.32
N ALA A 39 -4.73 5.79 -4.92
CA ALA A 39 -4.26 5.14 -6.13
C ALA A 39 -3.14 4.17 -5.75
N SER A 40 -3.13 2.97 -6.34
CA SER A 40 -2.06 1.98 -6.16
C SER A 40 -1.33 1.74 -7.48
N PHE A 41 -0.03 1.53 -7.37
CA PHE A 41 0.84 1.10 -8.47
C PHE A 41 1.71 -0.04 -7.96
N ASP A 42 1.41 -1.26 -8.41
CA ASP A 42 2.09 -2.48 -8.01
C ASP A 42 2.65 -3.19 -9.25
N VAL A 43 3.96 -3.01 -9.45
CA VAL A 43 4.71 -3.61 -10.56
C VAL A 43 4.73 -5.14 -10.46
N MET A 44 4.76 -5.68 -9.24
CA MET A 44 4.87 -7.12 -9.02
C MET A 44 3.59 -7.84 -9.45
N ASN A 45 2.44 -7.24 -9.16
CA ASN A 45 1.13 -7.78 -9.53
C ASN A 45 0.54 -7.22 -10.83
N LYS A 46 1.30 -6.38 -11.56
CA LYS A 46 0.85 -5.70 -12.79
C LYS A 46 -0.45 -4.90 -12.57
N GLN A 47 -0.57 -4.24 -11.43
CA GLN A 47 -1.77 -3.48 -11.04
C GLN A 47 -1.50 -1.96 -11.11
N GLY A 48 -2.43 -1.24 -11.72
CA GLY A 48 -2.38 0.22 -11.86
C GLY A 48 -1.30 0.71 -12.83
N SER A 49 -1.13 2.02 -12.91
CA SER A 49 -0.10 2.64 -13.73
C SER A 49 0.48 3.89 -13.07
N MET A 50 1.70 4.27 -13.47
CA MET A 50 2.29 5.55 -13.05
C MET A 50 1.41 6.74 -13.48
N LYS A 51 0.72 6.62 -14.63
CA LYS A 51 -0.22 7.65 -15.07
C LYS A 51 -1.36 7.83 -14.08
N ASP A 52 -1.98 6.75 -13.60
CA ASP A 52 -3.10 6.83 -12.65
C ASP A 52 -2.66 7.47 -11.32
N VAL A 53 -1.43 7.18 -10.86
CA VAL A 53 -0.86 7.81 -9.67
C VAL A 53 -0.62 9.31 -9.89
N LEU A 54 -0.09 9.70 -11.05
CA LEU A 54 0.12 11.11 -11.37
C LEU A 54 -1.20 11.87 -11.51
N ASP A 55 -2.19 11.27 -12.18
CA ASP A 55 -3.52 11.86 -12.34
C ASP A 55 -4.20 12.02 -10.96
N PHE A 56 -4.03 11.07 -10.03
CA PHE A 56 -4.53 11.15 -8.66
C PHE A 56 -3.90 12.29 -7.83
N ILE A 57 -2.60 12.56 -7.99
CA ILE A 57 -1.90 13.61 -7.23
C ILE A 57 -2.17 15.01 -7.80
N CYS A 58 -2.42 15.11 -9.10
CA CYS A 58 -2.64 16.38 -9.80
C CYS A 58 -4.11 16.85 -9.79
N ALA A 59 -5.05 16.03 -9.33
CA ALA A 59 -6.47 16.36 -9.21
C ALA A 59 -6.73 17.30 -8.01
#